data_AF-A0AA88KLF4-F1
#
_entry.id   AF-A0AA88KLF4-F1
#
_cell.length_a   1.000
_cell.length_b   1.000
_cell.length_c   1.000
_cell.angle_alpha   90.00
_cell.angle_beta   90.00
_cell.angle_gamma   90.00
#
_symmetry.space_group_name_H-M   'P 1'
#
loop_
_entity.id
_entity.type
_entity.pdbx_description
1 polymer ?
#
loop_
_entity_poly.entity_id
_entity_poly.type
_entity_poly.pdbx_seq_one_letter_code
_entity_poly.pdbx_strand_id
1 'polypeptide(L)'
;MTQPKKHGHHKKKSSSSKTHQLTSGSNVKQSLTAQEIQKLLLEEQQMDQLFSKLNLKRKPIAKDGACLFRAFSDLYFGTQIYQEQVRKHVFNT
;
A
#
# COMPACT_ATOMS: atom_id res chain seq x y z
N MET A 1 59.01 -18.14 12.24
CA MET A 1 58.41 -19.31 11.58
C MET A 1 57.92 -20.27 12.63
N THR A 2 56.60 -20.40 12.82
CA THR A 2 55.96 -21.54 13.50
C THR A 2 54.45 -21.51 13.21
N GLN A 3 53.97 -22.55 12.55
CA GLN A 3 52.61 -23.09 12.60
C GLN A 3 52.78 -24.61 12.83
N PRO A 4 51.87 -25.31 13.55
CA PRO A 4 50.73 -25.92 12.85
C PRO A 4 49.41 -26.18 13.65
N LYS A 5 48.30 -26.13 12.88
CA LYS A 5 47.04 -26.94 12.84
C LYS A 5 46.52 -27.74 14.07
N LYS A 6 45.19 -27.62 14.33
CA LYS A 6 44.11 -28.65 14.16
C LYS A 6 42.75 -28.07 14.62
N HIS A 7 41.79 -27.86 13.70
CA HIS A 7 40.63 -28.71 13.36
C HIS A 7 39.57 -28.90 14.46
N GLY A 8 38.39 -28.30 14.24
CA GLY A 8 37.14 -28.59 14.91
C GLY A 8 35.96 -28.22 14.02
N HIS A 9 35.40 -29.20 13.32
CA HIS A 9 34.16 -29.15 12.55
C HIS A 9 32.93 -29.10 13.49
N HIS A 10 31.92 -28.29 13.17
CA HIS A 10 30.48 -28.65 13.20
C HIS A 10 29.68 -27.51 12.54
N LYS A 11 29.28 -27.63 11.26
CA LYS A 11 28.04 -28.25 10.74
C LYS A 11 26.84 -27.28 10.76
N LYS A 12 26.62 -26.70 9.56
CA LYS A 12 25.40 -26.12 8.95
C LYS A 12 24.11 -26.18 9.78
N LYS A 13 23.38 -25.06 9.83
CA LYS A 13 21.94 -25.02 9.50
C LYS A 13 21.54 -23.64 8.98
N SER A 14 21.39 -23.60 7.67
CA SER A 14 20.50 -22.70 6.93
C SER A 14 19.05 -22.86 7.42
N SER A 15 18.39 -21.75 7.77
CA SER A 15 16.93 -21.66 7.80
C SER A 15 16.57 -20.18 7.63
N SER A 16 16.44 -19.75 6.38
CA SER A 16 15.15 -19.68 5.68
C SER A 16 14.29 -18.52 6.20
N SER A 17 14.45 -17.41 5.50
CA SER A 17 13.58 -16.23 5.50
C SER A 17 12.13 -16.67 5.32
N LYS A 18 11.29 -16.54 6.36
CA LYS A 18 9.83 -16.59 6.19
C LYS A 18 9.34 -15.18 5.84
N THR A 19 9.63 -14.76 4.61
CA THR A 19 8.84 -13.72 3.96
C THR A 19 7.48 -14.35 3.64
N HIS A 20 6.43 -13.86 4.27
CA HIS A 20 5.05 -14.17 3.90
C HIS A 20 4.77 -13.63 2.49
N GLN A 21 5.14 -14.39 1.46
CA GLN A 21 4.66 -14.17 0.10
C GLN A 21 3.30 -14.83 -0.04
N LEU A 22 2.25 -14.09 0.32
CA LEU A 22 0.92 -14.30 -0.26
C LEU A 22 0.87 -13.54 -1.58
N THR A 23 1.63 -14.02 -2.58
CA THR A 23 1.50 -13.56 -3.96
C THR A 23 0.63 -14.54 -4.71
N SER A 24 -0.67 -14.25 -4.80
CA SER A 24 -1.55 -14.77 -5.87
C SER A 24 -2.82 -13.93 -5.93
N GLY A 25 -2.65 -12.63 -6.14
CA GLY A 25 -3.66 -11.82 -6.81
C GLY A 25 -3.29 -11.78 -8.28
N SER A 26 -3.87 -12.67 -9.07
CA SER A 26 -3.73 -12.69 -10.54
C SER A 26 -4.08 -11.30 -11.08
N ASN A 27 -3.05 -10.53 -11.46
CA ASN A 27 -3.20 -9.21 -12.06
C ASN A 27 -3.62 -9.40 -13.52
N VAL A 28 -4.89 -9.74 -13.75
CA VAL A 28 -5.51 -9.51 -15.04
C VAL A 28 -5.68 -7.99 -15.14
N LYS A 29 -4.73 -7.31 -15.81
CA LYS A 29 -4.92 -5.91 -16.20
C LYS A 29 -6.02 -5.87 -17.25
N GLN A 30 -7.27 -5.90 -16.80
CA GLN A 30 -8.42 -5.71 -17.66
C GLN A 30 -8.35 -4.26 -18.14
N SER A 31 -7.99 -4.08 -19.41
CA SER A 31 -7.90 -2.74 -19.99
C SER A 31 -9.31 -2.18 -20.11
N LEU A 32 -9.55 -1.02 -19.51
CA LEU A 32 -10.79 -0.28 -19.69
C LEU A 32 -10.90 0.19 -21.15
N THR A 33 -12.13 0.24 -21.65
CA THR A 33 -12.48 0.87 -22.92
C THR A 33 -12.42 2.39 -22.81
N ALA A 34 -12.30 3.08 -23.94
CA ALA A 34 -12.33 4.54 -23.98
C ALA A 34 -13.65 5.11 -23.40
N GLN A 35 -14.77 4.43 -23.65
CA GLN A 35 -16.08 4.83 -23.14
C GLN A 35 -16.16 4.73 -21.60
N GLU A 36 -15.61 3.68 -21.00
CA GLU A 36 -15.56 3.52 -19.55
C GLU A 36 -14.67 4.60 -18.89
N ILE A 37 -13.52 4.90 -19.50
CA ILE A 37 -12.64 5.98 -19.02
C ILE A 37 -13.38 7.32 -19.05
N GLN A 38 -14.08 7.63 -20.15
CA GLN A 38 -14.84 8.88 -20.27
C GLN A 38 -15.97 8.98 -19.24
N LYS A 39 -16.66 7.87 -18.98
CA LYS A 39 -17.70 7.79 -17.93
C LYS A 39 -17.12 8.07 -16.55
N LEU A 40 -15.99 7.44 -16.19
CA LEU A 40 -15.34 7.63 -14.90
C LEU A 40 -14.86 9.08 -14.69
N LEU A 41 -14.29 9.71 -15.73
CA LEU A 41 -13.87 11.11 -15.67
C LEU A 41 -15.05 12.05 -15.47
N LEU A 42 -16.18 11.80 -16.14
CA LEU A 42 -17.39 12.58 -15.98
C LEU A 42 -17.95 12.46 -14.55
N GLU A 43 -17.98 11.25 -13.99
CA GLU A 43 -18.41 11.00 -12.60
C GLU A 43 -17.49 11.70 -11.60
N GLU A 44 -16.17 11.64 -11.77
CA GLU A 44 -15.21 12.37 -10.92
C GLU A 44 -15.45 13.90 -10.99
N GLN A 45 -15.74 14.44 -12.18
CA GLN A 45 -16.03 15.87 -12.35
C GLN A 45 -17.36 16.28 -11.69
N GLN A 46 -18.40 15.47 -11.82
CA GLN A 46 -19.70 15.72 -11.17
C GLN A 46 -19.56 15.74 -9.64
N MET A 47 -18.76 14.84 -9.09
CA MET A 47 -18.42 14.82 -7.66
C MET A 47 -17.70 16.10 -7.23
N ASP A 48 -16.70 16.55 -7.99
CA ASP A 48 -15.97 17.79 -7.66
C ASP A 48 -16.85 19.04 -7.75
N GLN A 49 -17.79 19.08 -8.70
CA GLN A 49 -18.80 20.15 -8.78
C GLN A 49 -19.72 20.15 -7.56
N LEU A 50 -20.15 18.96 -7.10
CA LEU A 50 -20.97 18.84 -5.90
C LEU A 50 -20.23 19.36 -4.66
N PHE A 51 -18.96 18.97 -4.47
CA PHE A 51 -18.15 19.45 -3.36
C PHE A 51 -17.93 20.97 -3.42
N SER A 52 -17.71 21.53 -4.61
CA SER A 52 -17.53 22.97 -4.79
C SER A 52 -18.75 23.77 -4.33
N LYS A 53 -19.97 23.28 -4.60
CA LYS A 53 -21.21 23.91 -4.10
C LYS A 53 -21.32 23.91 -2.58
N LEU A 54 -20.64 22.98 -1.91
CA LEU A 54 -20.57 22.88 -0.45
C LEU A 54 -19.34 23.61 0.13
N ASN A 55 -18.58 24.35 -0.70
CA ASN A 55 -17.28 24.95 -0.34
C ASN A 55 -16.26 23.91 0.15
N LEU A 56 -16.35 22.68 -0.35
CA LEU A 56 -15.43 21.59 -0.07
C LEU A 56 -14.54 21.33 -1.28
N LYS A 57 -13.34 20.79 -1.03
CA LYS A 57 -12.41 20.37 -2.08
C LYS A 57 -11.87 18.97 -1.77
N ARG A 58 -11.94 18.08 -2.75
CA ARG A 58 -11.36 16.74 -2.67
C ARG A 58 -9.84 16.83 -2.73
N LYS A 59 -9.15 16.20 -1.77
CA LYS A 59 -7.69 16.09 -1.76
C LYS A 59 -7.27 14.80 -2.49
N PRO A 60 -6.17 14.82 -3.26
CA PRO A 60 -5.67 13.64 -3.95
C PRO A 60 -5.10 12.62 -2.95
N ILE A 61 -5.59 11.38 -3.01
CA ILE A 61 -5.10 10.24 -2.23
C ILE A 61 -4.51 9.21 -3.19
N ALA A 62 -3.40 8.58 -2.81
CA ALA A 62 -2.80 7.52 -3.63
C ALA A 62 -3.81 6.38 -3.88
N LYS A 63 -3.99 6.00 -5.15
CA LYS A 63 -4.94 4.96 -5.60
C LYS A 63 -4.34 3.54 -5.41
N ASP A 64 -3.84 3.23 -4.22
CA ASP A 64 -3.31 1.92 -3.84
C ASP A 64 -4.26 1.15 -2.91
N GLY A 65 -3.90 -0.09 -2.54
CA GLY A 65 -4.70 -0.93 -1.64
C GLY A 65 -4.79 -0.42 -0.18
N ALA A 66 -4.15 0.71 0.15
CA ALA A 66 -4.19 1.35 1.45
C ALA A 66 -4.91 2.72 1.43
N CYS A 67 -5.53 3.09 0.31
CA CYS A 67 -6.11 4.42 0.07
C CYS A 67 -7.10 4.87 1.15
N LEU A 68 -7.88 3.95 1.73
CA LEU A 68 -8.79 4.26 2.85
C LEU A 68 -8.03 4.75 4.10
N PHE A 69 -6.97 4.04 4.50
CA PHE A 69 -6.13 4.43 5.64
C PHE A 69 -5.30 5.67 5.34
N ARG A 70 -4.90 5.87 4.07
CA ARG A 70 -4.23 7.11 3.64
C ARG A 70 -5.14 8.32 3.73
N ALA A 71 -6.40 8.21 3.32
CA ALA A 71 -7.39 9.28 3.45
C ALA A 71 -7.62 9.65 4.91
N PHE A 72 -7.75 8.66 5.79
CA PHE A 72 -7.86 8.88 7.22
C PHE A 72 -6.60 9.55 7.81
N SER A 73 -5.42 9.05 7.46
CA SER A 73 -4.15 9.64 7.89
C SER A 73 -4.03 11.11 7.46
N ASP A 74 -4.41 11.44 6.22
CA ASP A 74 -4.38 12.82 5.71
C ASP A 74 -5.35 13.74 6.46
N LEU A 75 -6.53 13.24 6.81
CA LEU A 75 -7.56 14.00 7.53
C LEU A 75 -7.07 14.43 8.93
N TYR A 76 -6.44 13.53 9.68
CA TYR A 76 -6.04 13.79 11.07
C TYR A 76 -4.62 14.34 11.22
N PHE A 77 -3.68 13.89 10.38
CA PHE A 77 -2.26 14.25 10.51
C PHE A 77 -1.77 15.18 9.40
N GLY A 78 -2.60 15.50 8.41
CA GLY A 78 -2.21 16.29 7.25
C GLY A 78 -1.24 15.58 6.29
N THR A 79 -1.07 14.26 6.45
CA THR A 79 -0.14 13.45 5.65
C THR A 79 -0.62 12.02 5.49
N GLN A 80 -0.31 11.38 4.35
CA GLN A 80 -0.71 10.00 4.03
C GLN A 80 0.29 8.92 4.53
N ILE A 81 1.40 9.32 5.14
CA ILE A 81 2.51 8.40 5.50
C ILE A 81 2.17 7.47 6.68
N TYR A 82 1.24 7.85 7.55
CA TYR A 82 0.89 7.08 8.75
C TYR A 82 -0.17 5.99 8.50
N GLN A 83 -0.46 5.66 7.22
CA GLN A 83 -1.47 4.67 6.84
C GLN A 83 -1.27 3.30 7.53
N GLU A 84 -0.03 2.85 7.72
CA GLU A 84 0.24 1.56 8.39
C GLU A 84 -0.06 1.63 9.89
N GLN A 85 0.24 2.75 10.53
CA GLN A 85 -0.01 2.94 11.96
C GLN A 85 -1.52 2.99 12.22
N VAL A 86 -2.26 3.74 11.39
CA VAL A 86 -3.73 3.78 11.42
C VAL A 86 -4.29 2.38 11.22
N ARG A 87 -3.82 1.66 10.20
CA ARG A 87 -4.26 0.29 9.91
C ARG A 87 -4.04 -0.65 11.10
N LYS A 88 -2.85 -0.62 11.71
CA LYS A 88 -2.52 -1.45 12.88
C LYS A 88 -3.44 -1.16 14.08
N HIS A 89 -3.76 0.10 14.33
CA HIS A 89 -4.67 0.45 15.43
C HIS A 89 -6.08 -0.10 15.22
N VAL A 90 -6.58 -0.10 13.99
CA VAL A 90 -7.92 -0.63 13.67
C VAL A 90 -8.02 -2.15 13.82
N PHE A 91 -6.97 -2.90 13.50
CA PHE A 91 -6.99 -4.37 13.57
C PHE A 91 -6.54 -4.95 14.92
N ASN A 92 -5.87 -4.15 15.76
CA ASN A 92 -5.38 -4.59 17.06
C ASN A 92 -6.31 -4.17 18.22
N THR A 93 -7.43 -3.52 17.92
CA THR A 93 -8.58 -3.34 18.83
C THR A 93 -9.54 -4.50 18.69
#